data_AF-A0A1Y5PY53-F1
#
_entry.id   AF-A0A1Y5PY53-F1
#
_cell.length_a   1.000
_cell.length_b   1.000
_cell.length_c   1.000
_cell.angle_alpha   90.00
_cell.angle_beta   90.00
_cell.angle_gamma   90.00
#
_symmetry.space_group_name_H-M   'P 1'
#
loop_
_entity.id
_entity.type
_entity.pdbx_description
1 polymer ?
#
loop_
_entity_poly.entity_id
_entity_poly.type
_entity_poly.pdbx_seq_one_letter_code
_entity_poly.pdbx_strand_id
1 'polypeptide(L)'
;MSIIEGLIGPIAKLIDKIIPDPEARDRAKLELIKLEGSQEMEAIRTRMTAIVAEANSADPWTSRARPSFLYVMYALLLWAIPMGLIAAARPDMAKGIADGMNAYLAGIPEPLYALFGTGYLGYTAARAWGKAKGVEG
;
A
#
# COMPACT_ATOMS: atom_id res chain seq x y z
N MET A 1 -8.40 -15.57 4.38
CA MET A 1 -9.35 -16.59 4.86
C MET A 1 -10.02 -16.03 6.08
N SER A 2 -11.24 -15.56 5.86
CA SER A 2 -11.97 -14.75 6.80
C SER A 2 -12.43 -15.63 7.96
N ILE A 3 -12.35 -15.11 9.19
CA ILE A 3 -12.96 -15.75 10.38
C ILE A 3 -14.46 -16.05 10.13
N ILE A 4 -15.06 -15.34 9.18
CA ILE A 4 -16.45 -15.46 8.73
C ILE A 4 -16.70 -16.75 7.93
N GLU A 5 -15.80 -17.18 7.02
CA GLU A 5 -15.94 -18.45 6.29
C GLU A 5 -16.02 -19.66 7.25
N GLY A 6 -15.29 -19.59 8.36
CA GLY A 6 -15.31 -20.59 9.44
C GLY A 6 -16.57 -20.58 10.31
N LEU A 7 -17.28 -19.45 10.39
CA LEU A 7 -18.52 -19.27 11.18
C LEU A 7 -19.78 -19.55 10.37
N ILE A 8 -19.75 -19.38 9.04
CA ILE A 8 -20.90 -19.62 8.17
C ILE A 8 -21.29 -21.09 8.15
N GLY A 9 -20.33 -22.03 8.12
CA GLY A 9 -20.63 -23.47 8.16
C GLY A 9 -21.42 -23.90 9.40
N PRO A 10 -20.99 -23.54 10.62
CA PRO A 10 -21.74 -23.77 11.86
C PRO A 10 -23.10 -23.06 11.90
N ILE A 11 -23.20 -21.81 11.45
CA ILE A 11 -24.46 -21.04 11.44
C ILE A 11 -25.46 -21.63 10.43
N ALA A 12 -25.00 -22.06 9.24
CA ALA A 12 -25.83 -22.72 8.25
C ALA A 12 -26.39 -24.06 8.78
N LYS A 13 -25.59 -24.83 9.52
CA LYS A 13 -26.06 -26.06 10.21
C LYS A 13 -27.04 -25.76 11.33
N LEU A 14 -26.88 -24.63 12.01
CA LEU A 14 -27.82 -24.17 13.04
C LEU A 14 -29.17 -23.78 12.40
N ILE A 15 -29.14 -23.11 11.26
CA ILE A 15 -30.32 -22.75 10.47
C ILE A 15 -31.04 -24.02 9.96
N ASP A 16 -30.31 -25.02 9.49
CA ASP A 16 -30.87 -26.31 9.07
C ASP A 16 -31.59 -27.04 10.24
N LYS A 17 -31.18 -26.80 11.48
CA LYS A 17 -31.74 -27.43 12.69
C LYS A 17 -32.88 -26.64 13.33
N ILE A 18 -32.89 -25.32 13.17
CA ILE A 18 -33.87 -24.41 13.78
C ILE A 18 -35.07 -24.16 12.86
N ILE A 19 -34.88 -24.18 11.54
CA ILE A 19 -35.94 -23.90 10.56
C ILE A 19 -36.35 -25.20 9.86
N PRO A 20 -37.53 -25.77 10.18
CA PRO A 20 -38.01 -27.02 9.57
C PRO A 20 -38.56 -26.84 8.16
N ASP A 21 -39.00 -25.62 7.81
CA ASP A 21 -39.56 -25.27 6.50
C ASP A 21 -38.44 -25.05 5.45
N PRO A 22 -38.39 -25.84 4.36
CA PRO A 22 -37.35 -25.73 3.34
C PRO A 22 -37.24 -24.34 2.70
N GLU A 23 -38.38 -23.67 2.46
CA GLU A 23 -38.38 -22.35 1.81
C GLU A 23 -37.86 -21.24 2.74
N ALA A 24 -38.23 -21.26 4.03
CA ALA A 24 -37.71 -20.33 5.03
C ALA A 24 -36.19 -20.49 5.24
N ARG A 25 -35.69 -21.74 5.18
CA ARG A 25 -34.26 -22.06 5.31
C ARG A 25 -33.43 -21.53 4.14
N ASP A 26 -33.92 -21.72 2.92
CA ASP A 26 -33.21 -21.28 1.72
C ASP A 26 -33.21 -19.76 1.63
N ARG A 27 -34.28 -19.08 2.06
CA ARG A 27 -34.32 -17.61 2.23
C ARG A 27 -33.29 -17.11 3.24
N ALA A 28 -33.17 -17.75 4.41
CA ALA A 28 -32.19 -17.36 5.42
C ALA A 28 -30.73 -17.56 4.94
N LYS A 29 -30.45 -18.61 4.16
CA LYS A 29 -29.14 -18.80 3.52
C LYS A 29 -28.84 -17.74 2.46
N LEU A 30 -29.86 -17.36 1.67
CA LEU A 30 -29.75 -16.29 0.67
C LEU A 30 -29.50 -14.93 1.33
N GLU A 31 -30.14 -14.65 2.47
CA GLU A 31 -29.88 -13.45 3.26
C GLU A 31 -28.47 -13.43 3.85
N LEU A 32 -27.98 -14.57 4.38
CA LEU A 32 -26.60 -14.68 4.87
C LEU A 32 -25.56 -14.40 3.77
N ILE A 33 -25.73 -14.98 2.58
CA ILE A 33 -24.83 -14.75 1.44
C ILE A 33 -24.87 -13.28 1.00
N LYS A 34 -26.05 -12.65 1.00
CA LYS A 34 -26.20 -11.21 0.69
C LYS A 34 -25.51 -10.33 1.73
N LEU A 35 -25.63 -10.67 3.02
CA LEU A 35 -24.99 -9.96 4.12
C LEU A 35 -23.47 -10.10 4.04
N GLU A 36 -22.95 -11.28 3.75
CA GLU A 36 -21.52 -11.52 3.52
C GLU A 36 -21.01 -10.68 2.35
N GLY A 37 -21.69 -10.70 1.20
CA GLY A 37 -21.35 -9.87 0.04
C GLY A 37 -21.37 -8.36 0.35
N SER A 38 -22.30 -7.91 1.20
CA SER A 38 -22.35 -6.50 1.63
C SER A 38 -21.18 -6.11 2.55
N GLN A 39 -20.80 -7.00 3.47
CA GLN A 39 -19.66 -6.76 4.39
C GLN A 39 -18.32 -6.83 3.66
N GLU A 40 -18.15 -7.77 2.73
CA GLU A 40 -16.95 -7.82 1.89
C GLU A 40 -16.81 -6.55 1.05
N MET A 41 -17.93 -6.06 0.49
CA MET A 41 -17.96 -4.81 -0.26
C MET A 41 -17.62 -3.60 0.62
N GLU A 42 -18.11 -3.57 1.85
CA GLU A 42 -17.80 -2.51 2.81
C GLU A 42 -16.34 -2.57 3.27
N ALA A 43 -15.78 -3.77 3.47
CA ALA A 43 -14.37 -3.97 3.79
C ALA A 43 -13.44 -3.61 2.63
N ILE A 44 -13.84 -3.85 1.38
CA ILE A 44 -13.13 -3.40 0.18
C ILE A 44 -13.22 -1.87 0.07
N ARG A 45 -14.42 -1.30 0.24
CA ARG A 45 -14.64 0.14 0.22
C ARG A 45 -13.77 0.84 1.24
N THR A 46 -13.75 0.36 2.49
CA THR A 46 -12.92 0.90 3.58
C THR A 46 -11.42 0.87 3.24
N ARG A 47 -10.94 -0.21 2.62
CA ARG A 47 -9.55 -0.29 2.13
C ARG A 47 -9.28 0.69 0.99
N MET A 48 -10.25 0.93 0.13
CA MET A 48 -10.15 1.90 -0.96
C MET A 48 -10.31 3.35 -0.49
N THR A 49 -11.03 3.62 0.61
CA THR A 49 -11.32 4.98 1.07
C THR A 49 -10.05 5.79 1.29
N ALA A 50 -9.00 5.20 1.88
CA ALA A 50 -7.72 5.90 2.07
C ALA A 50 -7.03 6.24 0.73
N ILE A 51 -7.13 5.35 -0.27
CA ILE A 51 -6.53 5.55 -1.60
C ILE A 51 -7.30 6.62 -2.37
N VAL A 52 -8.64 6.55 -2.32
CA VAL A 52 -9.54 7.49 -3.00
C VAL A 52 -9.51 8.87 -2.32
N ALA A 53 -9.37 8.93 -0.99
CA ALA A 53 -9.21 10.18 -0.26
C ALA A 53 -7.88 10.86 -0.57
N GLU A 54 -6.77 10.09 -0.65
CA GLU A 54 -5.47 10.60 -1.08
C GLU A 54 -5.55 11.13 -2.52
N ALA A 55 -6.14 10.37 -3.44
CA ALA A 55 -6.30 10.75 -4.85
C ALA A 55 -7.23 11.96 -5.08
N ASN A 56 -8.26 12.14 -4.25
CA ASN A 56 -9.19 13.29 -4.31
C ASN A 56 -8.71 14.50 -3.50
N SER A 57 -7.52 14.46 -2.88
CA SER A 57 -6.95 15.62 -2.20
C SER A 57 -6.77 16.77 -3.20
N ALA A 58 -7.24 17.95 -2.84
CA ALA A 58 -7.09 19.16 -3.65
C ALA A 58 -5.61 19.59 -3.79
N ASP A 59 -4.74 19.12 -2.88
CA ASP A 59 -3.30 19.35 -2.94
C ASP A 59 -2.63 18.43 -4.00
N PRO A 60 -1.96 19.00 -5.01
CA PRO A 60 -1.33 18.22 -6.09
C PRO A 60 -0.18 17.32 -5.63
N TRP A 61 0.47 17.62 -4.49
CA TRP A 61 1.57 16.82 -3.95
C TRP A 61 1.06 15.58 -3.24
N THR A 62 -0.04 15.71 -2.49
CA THR A 62 -0.70 14.60 -1.80
C THR A 62 -1.37 13.64 -2.79
N SER A 63 -2.12 14.17 -3.77
CA SER A 63 -2.83 13.36 -4.77
C SER A 63 -1.88 12.58 -5.70
N ARG A 64 -0.64 13.04 -5.86
CA ARG A 64 0.36 12.45 -6.75
C ARG A 64 1.52 11.80 -6.01
N ALA A 65 1.44 11.65 -4.70
CA ALA A 65 2.54 11.09 -3.90
C ALA A 65 2.99 9.72 -4.43
N ARG A 66 2.05 8.78 -4.68
CA ARG A 66 2.40 7.44 -5.20
C ARG A 66 2.95 7.45 -6.64
N PRO A 67 2.32 8.14 -7.61
CA PRO A 67 2.91 8.32 -8.95
C PRO A 67 4.27 9.05 -8.94
N SER A 68 4.47 9.99 -8.03
CA SER A 68 5.66 10.85 -8.01
C SER A 68 6.94 10.07 -7.71
N PHE A 69 6.88 9.05 -6.85
CA PHE A 69 8.02 8.16 -6.60
C PHE A 69 8.50 7.49 -7.90
N LEU A 70 7.56 6.98 -8.70
CA LEU A 70 7.87 6.38 -10.00
C LEU A 70 8.54 7.38 -10.94
N TYR A 71 8.08 8.63 -10.96
CA TYR A 71 8.69 9.69 -11.77
C TYR A 71 10.11 10.05 -11.33
N VAL A 72 10.40 10.04 -10.02
CA VAL A 72 11.76 10.22 -9.51
C VAL A 72 12.67 9.07 -9.96
N MET A 73 12.19 7.82 -9.88
CA MET A 73 12.93 6.66 -10.37
C MET A 73 13.20 6.74 -11.86
N TYR A 74 12.22 7.18 -12.65
CA TYR A 74 12.41 7.42 -14.08
C TYR A 74 13.41 8.53 -14.36
N ALA A 75 13.40 9.62 -13.59
CA ALA A 75 14.40 10.67 -13.71
C ALA A 75 15.81 10.13 -13.44
N LEU A 76 16.00 9.33 -12.38
CA LEU A 76 17.29 8.69 -12.07
C LEU A 76 17.78 7.77 -13.21
N LEU A 77 16.89 6.95 -13.76
CA LEU A 77 17.23 6.04 -14.86
C LEU A 77 17.52 6.79 -16.17
N LEU A 78 16.68 7.75 -16.52
CA LEU A 78 16.83 8.53 -17.74
C LEU A 78 18.04 9.47 -17.67
N TRP A 79 18.52 9.82 -16.48
CA TRP A 79 19.76 10.58 -16.28
C TRP A 79 21.00 9.83 -16.83
N ALA A 80 20.93 8.51 -16.99
CA ALA A 80 22.00 7.74 -17.62
C ALA A 80 22.19 8.09 -19.10
N ILE A 81 21.15 8.56 -19.81
CA ILE A 81 21.21 8.91 -21.23
C ILE A 81 22.12 10.12 -21.48
N PRO A 82 21.89 11.30 -20.87
CA PRO A 82 22.79 12.45 -21.06
C PRO A 82 24.20 12.16 -20.54
N MET A 83 24.34 11.41 -19.45
CA MET A 83 25.66 10.99 -18.95
C MET A 83 26.39 10.06 -19.92
N GLY A 84 25.68 9.15 -20.58
CA GLY A 84 26.22 8.28 -21.63
C GLY A 84 26.70 9.07 -22.85
N LEU A 85 25.94 10.09 -23.27
CA LEU A 85 26.35 10.99 -24.36
C LEU A 85 27.62 11.77 -24.00
N ILE A 86 27.68 12.30 -22.77
CA ILE A 86 28.86 13.00 -22.26
C ILE A 86 30.06 12.05 -22.20
N ALA A 87 29.87 10.83 -21.72
CA ALA A 87 30.94 9.82 -21.66
C ALA A 87 31.47 9.44 -23.04
N ALA A 88 30.60 9.35 -24.06
CA ALA A 88 31.01 9.07 -25.43
C ALA A 88 31.81 10.22 -26.05
N ALA A 89 31.46 11.48 -25.77
CA ALA A 89 32.12 12.65 -26.34
C ALA A 89 33.35 13.12 -25.56
N ARG A 90 33.31 13.04 -24.22
CA ARG A 90 34.35 13.51 -23.29
C ARG A 90 34.43 12.60 -22.05
N PRO A 91 35.16 11.47 -22.15
CA PRO A 91 35.25 10.49 -21.07
C PRO A 91 35.78 11.07 -19.75
N ASP A 92 36.81 11.92 -19.80
CA ASP A 92 37.41 12.51 -18.59
C ASP A 92 36.43 13.42 -17.83
N MET A 93 35.60 14.16 -18.56
CA MET A 93 34.56 15.00 -17.98
C MET A 93 33.46 14.16 -17.32
N ALA A 94 33.03 13.07 -17.97
CA ALA A 94 32.07 12.13 -17.39
C ALA A 94 32.59 11.51 -16.09
N LYS A 95 33.88 11.14 -16.07
CA LYS A 95 34.54 10.61 -14.86
C LYS A 95 34.56 11.64 -13.74
N GLY A 96 34.96 12.89 -14.02
CA GLY A 96 34.95 13.96 -13.02
C GLY A 96 33.55 14.22 -12.42
N ILE A 97 32.50 14.17 -13.24
CA ILE A 97 31.12 14.29 -12.78
C ILE A 97 30.74 13.11 -11.87
N ALA A 98 31.04 11.88 -12.28
CA ALA A 98 30.72 10.69 -11.50
C ALA A 98 31.45 10.67 -10.15
N ASP A 99 32.75 11.00 -10.15
CA ASP A 99 33.57 11.07 -8.94
C ASP A 99 33.04 12.14 -7.98
N GLY A 100 32.68 13.32 -8.51
CA GLY A 100 32.07 14.40 -7.71
C GLY A 100 30.71 14.01 -7.11
N MET A 101 29.85 13.35 -7.89
CA MET A 101 28.55 12.86 -7.40
C MET A 101 28.73 11.80 -6.31
N ASN A 102 29.63 10.84 -6.51
CA ASN A 102 29.93 9.81 -5.51
C ASN A 102 30.52 10.41 -4.23
N ALA A 103 31.45 11.36 -4.35
CA ALA A 103 32.02 12.05 -3.20
C ALA A 103 30.97 12.84 -2.41
N TYR A 104 30.05 13.54 -3.11
CA TYR A 104 28.94 14.24 -2.47
C TYR A 104 28.02 13.28 -1.71
N LEU A 105 27.58 12.19 -2.34
CA LEU A 105 26.68 11.21 -1.71
C LEU A 105 27.35 10.46 -0.56
N ALA A 106 28.62 10.07 -0.71
CA ALA A 106 29.39 9.44 0.36
C ALA A 106 29.71 10.42 1.52
N GLY A 107 29.70 11.72 1.25
CA GLY A 107 29.85 12.76 2.27
C GLY A 107 28.62 12.94 3.15
N ILE A 108 27.46 12.38 2.79
CA ILE A 108 26.24 12.43 3.60
C ILE A 108 26.36 11.39 4.73
N PRO A 109 26.32 11.82 6.02
CA PRO A 109 26.47 10.89 7.14
C PRO A 109 25.42 9.77 7.14
N GLU A 110 25.87 8.54 7.38
CA GLU A 110 25.00 7.36 7.54
C GLU A 110 23.85 7.57 8.55
N PRO A 111 24.02 8.29 9.68
CA PRO A 111 22.91 8.59 10.58
C PRO A 111 21.73 9.32 9.93
N LEU A 112 21.95 10.13 8.89
CA LEU A 112 20.85 10.79 8.16
C LEU A 112 20.06 9.78 7.31
N TYR A 113 20.74 8.83 6.68
CA TYR A 113 20.09 7.73 5.96
C TYR A 113 19.35 6.80 6.91
N ALA A 114 19.93 6.50 8.07
CA ALA A 114 19.27 5.74 9.13
C ALA A 114 18.04 6.48 9.67
N LEU A 115 18.11 7.79 9.87
CA LEU A 115 16.97 8.62 10.27
C LEU A 115 15.85 8.61 9.21
N PHE A 116 16.22 8.73 7.93
CA PHE A 116 15.24 8.66 6.84
C PHE A 116 14.58 7.27 6.76
N GLY A 117 15.37 6.20 6.83
CA GLY A 117 14.88 4.81 6.81
C GLY A 117 14.01 4.48 8.02
N THR A 118 14.41 4.92 9.22
CA THR A 118 13.61 4.77 10.45
C THR A 118 12.34 5.61 10.42
N GLY A 119 12.33 6.80 9.81
CA GLY A 119 11.10 7.56 9.60
C GLY A 119 10.13 6.86 8.64
N TYR A 120 10.64 6.34 7.53
CA TYR A 120 9.83 5.68 6.50
C TYR A 120 9.26 4.32 6.97
N LEU A 121 10.08 3.51 7.65
CA LEU A 121 9.67 2.20 8.20
C LEU A 121 9.02 2.32 9.59
N GLY A 122 9.36 3.35 10.36
CA GLY A 122 8.80 3.58 11.68
C GLY A 122 7.31 3.90 11.64
N TYR A 123 6.85 4.64 10.61
CA TYR A 123 5.42 4.90 10.43
C TYR A 123 4.63 3.62 10.13
N THR A 124 5.17 2.73 9.30
CA THR A 124 4.51 1.45 8.99
C THR A 124 4.51 0.52 10.20
N ALA A 125 5.61 0.48 10.98
CA ALA A 125 5.70 -0.27 12.22
C ALA A 125 4.75 0.27 13.31
N ALA A 126 4.68 1.58 13.51
CA ALA A 126 3.77 2.22 14.46
C ALA A 126 2.30 1.95 14.13
N ARG A 127 1.94 2.02 12.84
CA ARG A 127 0.59 1.72 12.36
C ARG A 127 0.23 0.24 12.47
N ALA A 128 1.17 -0.66 12.18
CA ALA A 128 0.98 -2.10 12.38
C ALA A 128 0.81 -2.45 13.86
N TRP A 129 1.58 -1.80 14.74
CA TRP A 129 1.47 -1.94 16.19
C TRP A 129 0.14 -1.41 16.73
N GLY A 130 -0.34 -0.27 16.23
CA GLY A 130 -1.66 0.29 16.58
C GLY A 130 -2.82 -0.65 16.22
N LYS A 131 -2.78 -1.26 15.03
CA LYS A 131 -3.73 -2.31 14.63
C LYS A 131 -3.64 -3.56 15.49
N ALA A 132 -2.44 -4.04 15.79
CA ALA A 132 -2.24 -5.23 16.62
C ALA A 132 -2.75 -5.04 18.06
N LYS A 133 -2.75 -3.80 18.57
CA LYS A 133 -3.29 -3.44 19.89
C LYS A 133 -4.77 -3.04 19.89
N GLY A 134 -5.46 -3.06 18.75
CA GLY A 134 -6.88 -2.73 18.65
C GLY A 134 -7.23 -1.27 18.93
N VAL A 135 -6.27 -0.36 18.78
CA VAL A 135 -6.45 1.09 19.06
C VAL A 135 -6.92 1.85 17.81
N GLU A 136 -6.72 1.29 16.61
CA GLU A 136 -7.30 1.78 15.36
C GLU A 136 -8.30 0.75 14.82
N GLY A 137 -9.59 1.03 15.06
CA GLY A 137 -10.73 0.38 14.39
C GLY A 137 -11.17 1.20 13.19
#